data_AF-A0A5R9NX44-F1
#
_entry.id   AF-A0A5R9NX44-F1
#
_cell.length_a   1.000
_cell.length_b   1.000
_cell.length_c   1.000
_cell.angle_alpha   90.00
_cell.angle_beta   90.00
_cell.angle_gamma   90.00
#
_symmetry.space_group_name_H-M   'P 1'
#
loop_
_entity.id
_entity.type
_entity.pdbx_description
1 polymer ?
#
loop_
_entity_poly.entity_id
_entity_poly.type
_entity_poly.pdbx_seq_one_letter_code
_entity_poly.pdbx_strand_id
1 'polypeptide(L)'
;MLSNLMNKVVGTATAAPYQRRVREWLVACFGEKFADPDQERAARNMEESIELFHAQGKSFEELVALARRVYSRPAGDPQHELGDVMVTLAALAEANGYDLIAAGEEALARNWDRVDAIREKQASKPANTVLPGAREPENNWVPTDAQTASACMSYRHDFGLLEPEERRMTMFKGREWLRAWMREMPKTPALRHVEPPKSA
;
A
#
# COMPACT_ATOMS: atom_id res chain seq x y z
N MET A 1 -52.50 2.35 42.38
CA MET A 1 -51.98 1.96 41.04
C MET A 1 -51.56 3.20 40.24
N LEU A 2 -50.62 3.99 40.76
CA LEU A 2 -50.08 5.19 40.09
C LEU A 2 -48.60 5.35 40.46
N SER A 3 -47.83 4.26 40.35
CA SER A 3 -46.42 4.25 40.77
C SER A 3 -45.59 3.23 39.97
N ASN A 4 -45.83 3.11 38.67
CA ASN A 4 -45.05 2.19 37.83
C ASN A 4 -44.83 2.67 36.38
N LEU A 5 -44.87 3.99 36.12
CA LEU A 5 -44.70 4.52 34.75
C LEU A 5 -43.69 5.66 34.60
N MET A 6 -42.79 5.89 35.55
CA MET A 6 -41.73 6.89 35.38
C MET A 6 -40.41 6.34 35.94
N ASN A 7 -39.37 6.39 35.10
CA ASN A 7 -37.96 6.14 35.40
C ASN A 7 -37.46 4.69 35.35
N LYS A 8 -37.39 4.13 34.14
CA LYS A 8 -36.18 3.40 33.71
C LYS A 8 -35.97 3.40 32.20
N VAL A 9 -36.08 4.58 31.59
CA VAL A 9 -35.34 4.83 30.34
C VAL A 9 -33.96 5.29 30.78
N VAL A 10 -33.10 4.32 31.10
CA VAL A 10 -31.65 4.58 31.09
C VAL A 10 -31.33 4.79 29.62
N GLY A 11 -31.32 6.06 29.19
CA GLY A 11 -30.81 6.43 27.88
C GLY A 11 -29.35 6.03 27.82
N THR A 12 -29.07 4.88 27.24
CA THR A 12 -27.76 4.59 26.69
C THR A 12 -27.53 5.62 25.62
N ALA A 13 -26.63 6.58 25.85
CA ALA A 13 -26.16 7.45 24.78
C ALA A 13 -25.63 6.52 23.68
N THR A 14 -26.33 6.48 22.54
CA THR A 14 -25.86 5.72 21.39
C THR A 14 -24.52 6.32 20.98
N ALA A 15 -23.48 5.50 20.99
CA ALA A 15 -22.17 5.93 20.52
C ALA A 15 -22.31 6.53 19.12
N ALA A 16 -21.53 7.57 18.83
CA ALA A 16 -21.53 8.18 17.51
C ALA A 16 -21.30 7.15 16.40
N PRO A 17 -21.84 7.36 15.17
CA PRO A 17 -21.58 6.48 14.04
C PRO A 17 -20.08 6.27 13.83
N TYR A 18 -19.67 5.06 13.43
CA TYR A 18 -18.26 4.67 13.32
C TYR A 18 -17.41 5.71 12.57
N GLN A 19 -17.88 6.17 11.40
CA GLN A 19 -17.16 7.17 10.60
C GLN A 19 -16.95 8.50 11.33
N ARG A 20 -17.88 8.92 12.21
CA ARG A 20 -17.70 10.12 13.04
C ARG A 20 -16.61 9.91 14.08
N ARG A 21 -16.54 8.73 14.70
CA ARG A 21 -15.47 8.41 15.66
C ARG A 21 -14.10 8.27 15.01
N VAL A 22 -14.05 7.76 13.77
CA VAL A 22 -12.83 7.80 12.95
C VAL A 22 -12.39 9.24 12.69
N ARG A 23 -13.33 10.14 12.36
CA ARG A 23 -13.03 11.58 12.22
C ARG A 23 -12.47 12.18 13.51
N GLU A 24 -13.05 11.86 14.65
CA GLU A 24 -12.56 12.34 15.96
C GLU A 24 -11.11 11.92 16.21
N TRP A 25 -10.78 10.66 15.89
CA TRP A 25 -9.41 10.16 15.96
C TRP A 25 -8.46 10.86 14.96
N LEU A 26 -8.91 11.10 13.71
CA LEU A 26 -8.11 11.83 12.72
C LEU A 26 -7.82 13.26 13.19
N VAL A 27 -8.80 13.94 13.78
CA VAL A 27 -8.61 15.28 14.37
C VAL A 27 -7.63 15.22 15.53
N ALA A 28 -7.72 14.21 16.39
CA ALA A 28 -6.77 14.03 17.48
C ALA A 28 -5.34 13.84 16.93
N CYS A 29 -5.14 13.04 15.89
CA CYS A 29 -3.81 12.81 15.32
C CYS A 29 -3.26 14.02 14.56
N PHE A 30 -4.08 14.70 13.75
CA PHE A 30 -3.61 15.60 12.70
C PHE A 30 -4.18 17.03 12.78
N GLY A 31 -5.00 17.35 13.79
CA GLY A 31 -5.78 18.58 13.83
C GLY A 31 -6.84 18.61 12.72
N GLU A 32 -7.42 19.76 12.39
CA GLU A 32 -8.44 19.86 11.33
C GLU A 32 -7.88 19.74 9.90
N LYS A 33 -6.56 19.70 9.75
CA LYS A 33 -5.89 19.64 8.44
C LYS A 33 -5.98 18.27 7.75
N PHE A 34 -6.63 17.27 8.37
CA PHE A 34 -6.83 15.94 7.77
C PHE A 34 -7.71 15.96 6.50
N ALA A 35 -8.42 17.05 6.25
CA ALA A 35 -9.26 17.27 5.07
C ALA A 35 -8.50 17.79 3.84
N ASP A 36 -7.18 18.00 3.95
CA ASP A 36 -6.37 18.46 2.82
C ASP A 36 -6.28 17.34 1.75
N PRO A 37 -6.72 17.60 0.50
CA PRO A 37 -6.74 16.62 -0.59
C PRO A 37 -5.35 16.10 -0.97
N ASP A 38 -4.28 16.79 -0.59
CA ASP A 38 -2.90 16.32 -0.76
C ASP A 38 -2.49 15.31 0.34
N GLN A 39 -3.36 15.04 1.33
CA GLN A 39 -3.06 14.03 2.34
C GLN A 39 -3.15 12.61 1.79
N GLU A 40 -2.13 11.85 2.16
CA GLU A 40 -1.88 10.41 2.01
C GLU A 40 -3.03 9.46 2.47
N ARG A 41 -4.29 9.88 2.60
CA ARG A 41 -5.39 9.01 3.06
C ARG A 41 -5.74 7.94 2.02
N ALA A 42 -5.73 8.31 0.73
CA ALA A 42 -5.86 7.33 -0.35
C ALA A 42 -4.68 6.35 -0.34
N ALA A 43 -3.45 6.85 -0.20
CA ALA A 43 -2.25 6.01 -0.12
C ALA A 43 -2.28 5.09 1.11
N ARG A 44 -2.70 5.58 2.28
CA ARG A 44 -2.83 4.78 3.50
C ARG A 44 -3.91 3.72 3.37
N ASN A 45 -5.06 4.06 2.80
CA ASN A 45 -6.10 3.07 2.52
C ASN A 45 -5.58 1.96 1.58
N MET A 46 -4.82 2.33 0.55
CA MET A 46 -4.21 1.36 -0.36
C MET A 46 -3.16 0.48 0.33
N GLU A 47 -2.34 1.04 1.22
CA GLU A 47 -1.38 0.29 2.03
C GLU A 47 -2.07 -0.80 2.86
N GLU A 48 -3.12 -0.44 3.61
CA GLU A 48 -3.92 -1.40 4.41
C GLU A 48 -4.62 -2.45 3.51
N SER A 49 -5.09 -2.03 2.33
CA SER A 49 -5.72 -2.96 1.37
C SER A 49 -4.71 -3.98 0.82
N ILE A 50 -3.47 -3.55 0.56
CA ILE A 50 -2.37 -4.42 0.12
C ILE A 50 -1.93 -5.35 1.25
N GLU A 51 -1.83 -4.85 2.49
CA GLU A 51 -1.53 -5.68 3.67
C GLU A 51 -2.59 -6.77 3.87
N LEU A 52 -3.88 -6.42 3.75
CA LEU A 52 -4.98 -7.39 3.79
C LEU A 52 -4.90 -8.40 2.64
N PHE A 53 -4.63 -7.94 1.41
CA PHE A 53 -4.46 -8.81 0.24
C PHE A 53 -3.31 -9.81 0.44
N HIS A 54 -2.17 -9.35 0.99
CA HIS A 54 -1.03 -10.20 1.32
C HIS A 54 -1.34 -11.19 2.44
N ALA A 55 -2.04 -10.76 3.50
CA ALA A 55 -2.48 -11.62 4.59
C ALA A 55 -3.41 -12.76 4.12
N GLN A 56 -4.14 -12.55 3.02
CA GLN A 56 -4.95 -13.57 2.34
C GLN A 56 -4.12 -14.55 1.48
N GLY A 57 -2.79 -14.52 1.59
CA GLY A 57 -1.87 -15.42 0.90
C GLY A 57 -1.67 -15.09 -0.58
N LYS A 58 -2.00 -13.87 -1.02
CA LYS A 58 -1.87 -13.45 -2.41
C LYS A 58 -0.46 -12.98 -2.73
N SER A 59 -0.06 -13.24 -3.97
CA SER A 59 1.27 -12.89 -4.48
C SER A 59 1.37 -11.43 -4.92
N PHE A 60 2.59 -10.91 -4.98
CA PHE A 60 2.87 -9.59 -5.51
C PHE A 60 2.54 -9.52 -7.01
N GLU A 61 2.73 -10.60 -7.75
CA GLU A 61 2.42 -10.73 -9.16
C GLU A 61 0.91 -10.59 -9.42
N GLU A 62 0.07 -11.21 -8.59
CA GLU A 62 -1.40 -11.04 -8.64
C GLU A 62 -1.80 -9.58 -8.38
N LEU A 63 -1.19 -8.93 -7.39
CA LEU A 63 -1.42 -7.51 -7.09
C LEU A 63 -1.10 -6.62 -8.29
N VAL A 64 0.07 -6.82 -8.90
CA VAL A 64 0.50 -6.05 -10.09
C VAL A 64 -0.43 -6.29 -11.28
N ALA A 65 -0.89 -7.54 -11.48
CA ALA A 65 -1.84 -7.86 -12.56
C ALA A 65 -3.19 -7.15 -12.37
N LEU A 66 -3.72 -7.11 -11.13
CA LEU A 66 -4.94 -6.37 -10.80
C LEU A 66 -4.78 -4.87 -11.01
N ALA A 67 -3.68 -4.29 -10.54
CA ALA A 67 -3.38 -2.87 -10.75
C ALA A 67 -3.35 -2.53 -12.24
N ARG A 68 -2.64 -3.32 -13.06
CA ARG A 68 -2.61 -3.11 -14.52
C ARG A 68 -3.99 -3.14 -15.15
N ARG A 69 -4.86 -4.05 -14.72
CA ARG A 69 -6.24 -4.15 -15.23
C ARG A 69 -7.08 -2.93 -14.84
N VAL A 70 -6.93 -2.40 -13.63
CA VAL A 70 -7.66 -1.21 -13.17
C VAL A 70 -7.18 0.02 -13.97
N TYR A 71 -5.87 0.22 -14.07
CA TYR A 71 -5.28 1.36 -14.78
C TYR A 71 -5.37 1.27 -16.31
N SER A 72 -5.85 0.16 -16.88
CA SER A 72 -6.12 0.06 -18.32
C SER A 72 -7.45 0.67 -18.75
N ARG A 73 -8.22 1.23 -17.81
CA ARG A 73 -9.55 1.82 -18.01
C ARG A 73 -9.53 3.30 -17.60
N PRO A 74 -10.47 4.13 -18.10
CA PRO A 74 -10.66 5.47 -17.56
C PRO A 74 -10.94 5.42 -16.05
N ALA A 75 -10.50 6.45 -15.32
CA ALA A 75 -10.80 6.58 -13.91
C ALA A 75 -12.33 6.71 -13.68
N GLY A 76 -12.82 6.06 -12.62
CA GLY A 76 -14.22 6.14 -12.19
C GLY A 76 -14.50 7.37 -11.32
N ASP A 77 -15.77 7.50 -10.92
CA ASP A 77 -16.19 8.52 -9.95
C ASP A 77 -15.79 8.12 -8.52
N PRO A 78 -15.08 8.97 -7.75
CA PRO A 78 -14.59 8.59 -6.42
C PRO A 78 -15.67 8.17 -5.42
N GLN A 79 -16.87 8.76 -5.48
CA GLN A 79 -17.96 8.40 -4.57
C GLN A 79 -18.54 7.03 -4.91
N HIS A 80 -18.64 6.71 -6.20
CA HIS A 80 -19.03 5.38 -6.69
C HIS A 80 -18.01 4.32 -6.26
N GLU A 81 -16.73 4.54 -6.56
CA GLU A 81 -15.65 3.59 -6.27
C GLU A 81 -15.50 3.35 -4.75
N LEU A 82 -15.75 4.38 -3.92
CA LEU A 82 -15.81 4.22 -2.46
C LEU A 82 -16.90 3.22 -2.04
N GLY A 83 -18.08 3.28 -2.69
CA GLY A 83 -19.16 2.33 -2.45
C GLY A 83 -18.79 0.90 -2.84
N ASP A 84 -18.15 0.73 -3.99
CA ASP A 84 -17.69 -0.58 -4.46
C ASP A 84 -16.61 -1.18 -3.56
N VAL A 85 -15.69 -0.35 -3.05
CA VAL A 85 -14.71 -0.77 -2.03
C VAL A 85 -15.43 -1.23 -0.76
N MET A 86 -16.44 -0.50 -0.28
CA MET A 86 -17.20 -0.92 0.91
C MET A 86 -17.90 -2.27 0.71
N VAL A 87 -18.55 -2.47 -0.44
CA VAL A 87 -19.26 -3.72 -0.77
C VAL A 87 -18.29 -4.90 -0.87
N THR A 88 -17.18 -4.72 -1.57
CA THR A 88 -16.18 -5.78 -1.76
C THR A 88 -15.43 -6.12 -0.47
N LEU A 89 -15.15 -5.13 0.38
CA LEU A 89 -14.58 -5.37 1.71
C LEU A 89 -15.52 -6.16 2.61
N ALA A 90 -16.81 -5.84 2.60
CA ALA A 90 -17.82 -6.60 3.34
C ALA A 90 -17.96 -8.03 2.81
N ALA A 91 -17.97 -8.21 1.49
CA ALA A 91 -18.02 -9.53 0.87
C ALA A 91 -16.78 -10.38 1.21
N LEU A 92 -15.59 -9.77 1.23
CA LEU A 92 -14.37 -10.42 1.67
C LEU A 92 -14.46 -10.86 3.14
N ALA A 93 -14.93 -9.98 4.02
CA ALA A 93 -15.11 -10.29 5.43
C ALA A 93 -16.06 -11.49 5.63
N GLU A 94 -17.24 -11.46 4.98
CA GLU A 94 -18.22 -12.54 5.02
C GLU A 94 -17.62 -13.87 4.52
N ALA A 95 -16.92 -13.85 3.39
CA ALA A 95 -16.31 -15.04 2.80
C ALA A 95 -15.24 -15.69 3.70
N ASN A 96 -14.66 -14.94 4.64
CA ASN A 96 -13.65 -15.42 5.58
C ASN A 96 -14.18 -15.55 7.02
N GLY A 97 -15.47 -15.29 7.25
CA GLY A 97 -16.09 -15.34 8.58
C GLY A 97 -15.62 -14.23 9.52
N TYR A 98 -15.21 -13.07 8.99
CA TYR A 98 -14.81 -11.92 9.79
C TYR A 98 -16.00 -10.99 10.04
N ASP A 99 -16.13 -10.50 11.28
CA ASP A 99 -17.02 -9.39 11.58
C ASP A 99 -16.31 -8.08 11.21
N LEU A 100 -16.71 -7.51 10.08
CA LEU A 100 -16.14 -6.27 9.53
C LEU A 100 -16.25 -5.10 10.52
N ILE A 101 -17.37 -4.97 11.22
CA ILE A 101 -17.60 -3.85 12.13
C ILE A 101 -16.76 -4.04 13.39
N ALA A 102 -16.78 -5.23 13.99
CA ALA A 102 -15.97 -5.52 15.17
C ALA A 102 -14.47 -5.33 14.90
N ALA A 103 -13.96 -5.79 13.76
CA ALA A 103 -12.57 -5.57 13.36
C ALA A 103 -12.21 -4.08 13.24
N GLY A 104 -13.14 -3.27 12.70
CA GLY A 104 -12.99 -1.81 12.64
C GLY A 104 -12.96 -1.16 14.02
N GLU A 105 -13.85 -1.58 14.94
CA GLU A 105 -13.87 -1.08 16.32
C GLU A 105 -12.58 -1.37 17.08
N GLU A 106 -12.07 -2.60 16.97
CA GLU A 106 -10.81 -2.99 17.59
C GLU A 106 -9.63 -2.21 17.01
N ALA A 107 -9.59 -2.00 15.69
CA ALA A 107 -8.55 -1.20 15.06
C ALA A 107 -8.60 0.26 15.53
N LEU A 108 -9.79 0.86 15.60
CA LEU A 108 -9.95 2.23 16.08
C LEU A 108 -9.52 2.37 17.55
N ALA A 109 -9.88 1.41 18.41
CA ALA A 109 -9.44 1.39 19.81
C ALA A 109 -7.90 1.34 19.92
N ARG A 110 -7.25 0.41 19.19
CA ARG A 110 -5.78 0.31 19.16
C ARG A 110 -5.11 1.58 18.63
N ASN A 111 -5.74 2.28 17.69
CA ASN A 111 -5.20 3.51 17.12
C ASN A 111 -5.27 4.69 18.08
N TRP A 112 -6.25 4.73 18.98
CA TRP A 112 -6.32 5.73 20.06
C TRP A 112 -5.14 5.61 21.01
N ASP A 113 -4.71 4.38 21.34
CA ASP A 113 -3.53 4.15 22.18
C ASP A 113 -2.22 4.58 21.53
N ARG A 114 -2.23 4.88 20.22
CA ARG A 114 -1.03 5.19 19.41
C ARG A 114 -0.98 6.63 18.91
N VAL A 115 -1.87 7.51 19.38
CA VAL A 115 -1.95 8.90 18.91
C VAL A 115 -0.60 9.62 18.98
N ASP A 116 0.13 9.50 20.08
CA ASP A 116 1.41 10.20 20.25
C ASP A 116 2.50 9.66 19.30
N ALA A 117 2.59 8.33 19.14
CA ALA A 117 3.51 7.70 18.18
C ALA A 117 3.18 8.08 16.73
N ILE A 118 1.88 8.21 16.39
CA ILE A 118 1.43 8.65 15.06
C ILE A 118 1.86 10.10 14.81
N ARG A 119 1.70 10.98 15.80
CA ARG A 119 2.13 12.38 15.73
C ARG A 119 3.63 12.51 15.56
N GLU A 120 4.41 11.75 16.32
CA GLU A 120 5.87 11.72 16.20
C GLU A 120 6.31 11.26 14.81
N LYS A 121 5.75 10.15 14.31
CA LYS A 121 6.01 9.65 12.94
C LYS A 121 5.64 10.68 11.87
N GLN A 122 4.54 11.40 12.06
CA GLN A 122 4.11 12.47 11.15
C GLN A 122 5.09 13.66 11.17
N ALA A 123 5.57 14.05 12.35
CA ALA A 123 6.52 15.14 12.52
C ALA A 123 7.91 14.81 11.92
N SER A 124 8.30 13.53 11.91
CA SER A 124 9.58 13.08 11.35
C SER A 124 9.58 12.89 9.82
N LYS A 125 8.48 13.20 9.12
CA LYS A 125 8.40 12.98 7.67
C LYS A 125 9.29 13.96 6.90
N PRO A 126 10.13 13.47 5.96
CA PRO A 126 10.80 14.35 5.01
C PRO A 126 9.75 15.09 4.17
N ALA A 127 10.00 16.36 3.88
CA ALA A 127 9.20 17.08 2.90
C ALA A 127 9.35 16.39 1.53
N ASN A 128 8.23 16.19 0.81
CA ASN A 128 8.14 15.68 -0.57
C ASN A 128 8.39 14.17 -0.80
N THR A 129 8.21 13.29 0.20
CA THR A 129 8.16 11.84 -0.07
C THR A 129 6.73 11.36 -0.27
N VAL A 130 6.50 10.62 -1.37
CA VAL A 130 5.18 10.06 -1.75
C VAL A 130 4.67 9.01 -0.74
N LEU A 131 5.56 8.39 0.04
CA LEU A 131 5.22 7.37 1.04
C LEU A 131 5.90 7.62 2.41
N PRO A 132 5.17 7.48 3.54
CA PRO A 132 5.72 7.66 4.89
C PRO A 132 6.86 6.70 5.25
N GLY A 133 8.09 7.21 5.38
CA GLY A 133 9.19 6.44 5.97
C GLY A 133 9.80 5.37 5.07
N ALA A 134 9.49 5.37 3.77
CA ALA A 134 10.23 4.56 2.79
C ALA A 134 11.63 5.17 2.60
N ARG A 135 12.59 4.77 3.44
CA ARG A 135 13.95 4.59 2.92
C ARG A 135 13.78 3.61 1.76
N GLU A 136 14.29 3.93 0.57
CA GLU A 136 14.37 2.88 -0.46
C GLU A 136 14.99 1.67 0.24
N PRO A 137 14.37 0.48 0.19
CA PRO A 137 14.96 -0.68 0.80
C PRO A 137 16.40 -0.77 0.27
N GLU A 138 17.38 -0.88 1.17
CA GLU A 138 18.76 -1.12 0.74
C GLU A 138 18.69 -2.30 -0.21
N ASN A 139 19.03 -2.06 -1.48
CA ASN A 139 18.94 -3.09 -2.51
C ASN A 139 20.10 -4.06 -2.29
N ASN A 140 19.96 -4.90 -1.27
CA ASN A 140 20.90 -5.95 -0.88
C ASN A 140 20.75 -7.19 -1.77
N TRP A 141 20.03 -7.05 -2.88
CA TRP A 141 19.90 -8.08 -3.88
C TRP A 141 21.25 -8.34 -4.56
N VAL A 142 21.68 -9.60 -4.52
CA VAL A 142 22.86 -10.09 -5.22
C VAL A 142 22.38 -10.87 -6.44
N PRO A 143 22.79 -10.50 -7.67
CA PRO A 143 22.39 -11.23 -8.87
C PRO A 143 22.89 -12.67 -8.82
N THR A 144 22.05 -13.60 -9.27
CA THR A 144 22.47 -14.99 -9.50
C THR A 144 23.49 -15.06 -10.64
N ASP A 145 24.23 -16.17 -10.72
CA ASP A 145 25.18 -16.38 -11.81
C ASP A 145 24.48 -16.45 -13.18
N ALA A 146 23.25 -16.97 -13.25
CA ALA A 146 22.46 -16.98 -14.47
C ALA A 146 22.06 -15.56 -14.93
N GLN A 147 21.64 -14.70 -14.00
CA GLN A 147 21.31 -13.30 -14.29
C GLN A 147 22.56 -12.51 -14.69
N THR A 148 23.68 -12.77 -14.02
CA THR A 148 24.99 -12.20 -14.37
C THR A 148 25.41 -12.62 -15.79
N ALA A 149 25.25 -13.90 -16.14
CA ALA A 149 25.55 -14.41 -17.47
C ALA A 149 24.68 -13.76 -18.55
N SER A 150 23.39 -13.55 -18.26
CA SER A 150 22.46 -12.86 -19.16
C SER A 150 22.85 -11.39 -19.41
N ALA A 151 23.28 -10.68 -18.36
CA ALA A 151 23.74 -9.29 -18.47
C ALA A 151 25.03 -9.14 -19.28
N CYS A 152 25.89 -10.17 -19.30
CA CYS A 152 27.11 -10.16 -20.09
C CYS A 152 26.87 -10.23 -21.61
N MET A 153 25.62 -10.39 -22.08
CA MET A 153 25.24 -10.51 -23.50
C MET A 153 26.11 -11.51 -24.28
N SER A 154 26.65 -12.52 -23.60
CA SER A 154 27.42 -13.60 -24.24
C SER A 154 26.44 -14.65 -24.72
N TYR A 155 26.44 -14.93 -26.03
CA TYR A 155 25.54 -15.88 -26.71
C TYR A 155 25.65 -17.34 -26.21
N ARG A 156 26.53 -17.62 -25.23
CA ARG A 156 26.69 -18.91 -24.55
C ARG A 156 26.78 -18.68 -23.03
N HIS A 157 25.77 -19.18 -22.31
CA HIS A 157 25.54 -18.91 -20.87
C HIS A 157 26.50 -19.61 -19.90
N ASP A 158 27.54 -20.30 -20.38
CA ASP A 158 28.46 -21.08 -19.54
C ASP A 158 29.87 -20.50 -19.43
N PHE A 159 30.19 -19.44 -20.20
CA PHE A 159 31.55 -18.90 -20.36
C PHE A 159 32.60 -19.99 -20.64
N GLY A 160 32.18 -21.12 -21.22
CA GLY A 160 32.96 -22.36 -21.26
C GLY A 160 34.28 -22.25 -22.03
N LEU A 161 34.42 -21.21 -22.85
CA LEU A 161 35.60 -20.93 -23.67
C LEU A 161 36.61 -19.98 -23.01
N LEU A 162 36.28 -19.43 -21.83
CA LEU A 162 37.19 -18.56 -21.08
C LEU A 162 37.94 -19.34 -20.01
N GLU A 163 39.23 -19.02 -19.88
CA GLU A 163 40.05 -19.50 -18.77
C GLU A 163 39.46 -19.04 -17.43
N PRO A 164 39.70 -19.76 -16.31
CA PRO A 164 39.06 -19.48 -15.03
C PRO A 164 39.24 -18.05 -14.50
N GLU A 165 40.36 -17.40 -14.80
CA GLU A 165 40.62 -16.01 -14.41
C GLU A 165 39.85 -15.01 -15.28
N GLU A 166 39.87 -15.19 -16.59
CA GLU A 166 39.14 -14.36 -17.56
C GLU A 166 37.62 -14.46 -17.32
N ARG A 167 37.14 -15.65 -16.99
CA ARG A 167 35.75 -15.91 -16.59
C ARG A 167 35.38 -15.12 -15.34
N ARG A 168 36.21 -15.16 -14.29
CA ARG A 168 35.97 -14.41 -13.05
C ARG A 168 35.92 -12.90 -13.30
N MET A 169 36.87 -12.38 -14.10
CA MET A 169 36.91 -10.96 -14.44
C MET A 169 35.71 -10.51 -15.28
N THR A 170 35.31 -11.32 -16.26
CA THR A 170 34.15 -11.04 -17.11
C THR A 170 32.85 -11.07 -16.31
N MET A 171 32.68 -12.06 -15.42
CA MET A 171 31.54 -12.14 -14.50
C MET A 171 31.49 -10.95 -13.55
N PHE A 172 32.64 -10.50 -13.01
CA PHE A 172 32.72 -9.30 -12.19
C PHE A 172 32.22 -8.07 -12.94
N LYS A 173 32.72 -7.84 -14.16
CA LYS A 173 32.25 -6.73 -15.01
C LYS A 173 30.76 -6.85 -15.32
N GLY A 174 30.27 -8.06 -15.60
CA GLY A 174 28.84 -8.33 -15.79
C GLY A 174 27.98 -7.95 -14.60
N ARG A 175 28.42 -8.25 -13.37
CA ARG A 175 27.74 -7.86 -12.13
C ARG A 175 27.69 -6.34 -11.98
N GLU A 176 28.79 -5.65 -12.28
CA GLU A 176 28.86 -4.19 -12.20
C GLU A 176 27.94 -3.52 -13.24
N TRP A 177 27.91 -4.02 -14.48
CA TRP A 177 26.99 -3.53 -15.52
C TRP A 177 25.52 -3.81 -15.19
N LEU A 178 25.21 -5.00 -14.65
CA LEU A 178 23.85 -5.33 -14.22
C LEU A 178 23.39 -4.44 -13.06
N ARG A 179 24.27 -4.16 -12.08
CA ARG A 179 24.01 -3.19 -11.00
C ARG A 179 23.76 -1.80 -11.55
N ALA A 180 24.60 -1.34 -12.49
CA ALA A 180 24.42 -0.04 -13.14
C ALA A 180 23.09 0.03 -13.90
N TRP A 181 22.74 -0.99 -14.68
CA TRP A 181 21.45 -1.04 -15.38
C TRP A 181 20.27 -1.11 -14.44
N MET A 182 20.31 -1.89 -13.36
CA MET A 182 19.22 -1.92 -12.39
C MET A 182 19.08 -0.62 -11.60
N ARG A 183 20.17 0.14 -11.45
CA ARG A 183 20.15 1.48 -10.86
C ARG A 183 19.50 2.49 -11.80
N GLU A 184 19.86 2.45 -13.09
CA GLU A 184 19.46 3.46 -14.08
C GLU A 184 18.16 3.10 -14.83
N MET A 185 17.78 1.82 -14.90
CA MET A 185 16.52 1.41 -15.51
C MET A 185 15.35 1.81 -14.60
N PRO A 186 14.23 2.27 -15.18
CA PRO A 186 13.04 2.58 -14.40
C PRO A 186 12.63 1.34 -13.60
N LYS A 187 12.68 1.43 -12.26
CA LYS A 187 12.28 0.35 -11.34
C LYS A 187 10.79 -0.02 -11.50
N THR A 188 10.03 0.86 -12.15
CA THR A 188 8.64 0.66 -12.52
C THR A 188 8.59 0.49 -14.05
N PRO A 189 8.04 -0.60 -14.60
CA PRO A 189 7.70 -0.60 -16.01
C PRO A 189 6.78 0.60 -16.23
N ALA A 190 7.18 1.54 -17.10
CA ALA A 190 6.43 2.76 -17.34
C ALA A 190 4.95 2.40 -17.49
N LEU A 191 4.15 2.69 -16.46
CA LEU A 191 2.71 2.79 -16.62
C LEU A 191 2.59 3.90 -17.64
N ARG A 192 2.25 3.56 -18.88
CA ARG A 192 2.04 4.57 -19.91
C ARG A 192 1.04 5.56 -19.31
N HIS A 193 1.49 6.78 -19.03
CA HIS A 193 0.57 7.87 -18.71
C HIS A 193 -0.34 8.00 -19.92
N VAL A 194 -1.56 7.50 -19.81
CA VAL A 194 -2.63 7.84 -20.74
C VAL A 194 -3.14 9.18 -20.22
N GLU A 195 -2.78 10.26 -20.91
CA GLU A 195 -3.38 11.57 -20.60
C GLU A 195 -4.91 11.45 -20.71
N PRO A 196 -5.67 11.99 -19.75
CA PRO A 196 -7.11 12.04 -19.87
C PRO A 196 -7.48 12.79 -21.16
N PRO A 197 -8.55 12.38 -21.88
CA PRO A 197 -8.98 13.08 -23.06
C PRO A 197 -9.24 14.55 -22.72
N LYS A 198 -8.63 15.46 -23.49
CA LYS A 198 -8.90 16.90 -23.38
C LYS A 198 -10.39 17.10 -23.58
N SER A 199 -11.06 17.72 -22.61
CA SER A 199 -12.46 18.10 -22.70
C SER A 199 -12.68 18.93 -23.97
N ALA A 200 -13.57 18.47 -24.84
CA ALA A 200 -14.07 19.22 -25.99
C ALA A 200 -15.15 20.21 -25.53
#